data_AF-A0A7J4GQS2-F1
#
_entry.id   AF-A0A7J4GQS2-F1
#
_cell.length_a   1.000
_cell.length_b   1.000
_cell.length_c   1.000
_cell.angle_alpha   90.00
_cell.angle_beta   90.00
_cell.angle_gamma   90.00
#
_symmetry.space_group_name_H-M   'P 1'
#
loop_
_entity.id
_entity.type
_entity.pdbx_description
1 polymer ?
#
loop_
_entity_poly.entity_id
_entity_poly.type
_entity_poly.pdbx_seq_one_letter_code
_entity_poly.pdbx_strand_id
1 'polypeptide(L)'
;MSRFPTVFIPHGGGPCFFMDWDPPETWERQADFLRNLAANIGKTPEAILIVSAHWEESHVTIQNNISPNLFFDYYGFPEHTYKLEYNPSGDLNLSAKVVSL
;
A
#
# COMPACT_ATOMS: atom_id res chain seq x y z
N MET A 1 4.83 -8.05 25.61
CA MET A 1 4.07 -7.77 24.37
C MET A 1 4.73 -8.49 23.22
N SER A 2 4.00 -9.28 22.43
CA SER A 2 4.54 -9.85 21.19
C SER A 2 4.65 -8.76 20.13
N ARG A 3 5.83 -8.57 19.55
CA ARG A 3 6.01 -7.64 18.42
C ARG A 3 5.40 -8.25 17.16
N PHE A 4 4.71 -7.43 16.36
CA PHE A 4 4.34 -7.82 14.99
C PHE A 4 5.59 -7.96 14.12
N PRO A 5 5.56 -8.81 13.07
CA PRO A 5 6.67 -8.91 12.14
C PRO A 5 6.80 -7.65 11.28
N THR A 6 8.02 -7.33 10.88
CA THR A 6 8.29 -6.43 9.75
C THR A 6 8.29 -7.26 8.48
N VAL A 7 7.52 -6.85 7.48
CA VAL A 7 7.41 -7.55 6.20
C VAL A 7 7.88 -6.62 5.08
N PHE A 8 8.72 -7.15 4.20
CA PHE A 8 9.04 -6.52 2.92
C PHE A 8 8.08 -7.08 1.88
N ILE A 9 7.18 -6.22 1.38
CA ILE A 9 6.13 -6.62 0.45
C ILE A 9 6.48 -6.21 -0.97
N PRO A 10 6.33 -7.10 -1.99
CA PRO A 10 6.38 -6.67 -3.37
C PRO A 10 5.08 -5.91 -3.68
N HIS A 11 5.18 -4.64 -4.08
CA HIS A 11 4.01 -3.81 -4.44
C HIS A 11 3.61 -3.98 -5.91
N GLY A 12 4.50 -4.52 -6.74
CA GLY A 12 4.24 -4.83 -8.15
C GLY A 12 4.54 -3.66 -9.07
N GLY A 13 4.34 -3.87 -10.37
CA GLY A 13 4.39 -2.77 -11.34
C GLY A 13 3.13 -1.91 -11.23
N GLY A 14 3.21 -0.68 -11.75
CA GLY A 14 2.00 0.11 -11.98
C GLY A 14 0.95 -0.69 -12.77
N PRO A 15 -0.28 -0.19 -12.76
CA PRO A 15 -1.54 -0.85 -12.36
C PRO A 15 -1.64 -2.37 -12.56
N CYS A 16 -0.68 -3.15 -12.06
CA CYS A 16 -0.50 -4.54 -12.47
C CYS A 16 -1.72 -5.46 -12.28
N PHE A 17 -2.49 -5.26 -11.22
CA PHE A 17 -3.67 -6.08 -10.94
C PHE A 17 -4.93 -5.68 -11.72
N PHE A 18 -4.87 -4.60 -12.49
CA PHE A 18 -6.01 -3.97 -13.18
C PHE A 18 -5.81 -3.90 -14.69
N MET A 19 -4.94 -4.75 -15.22
CA MET A 19 -4.49 -4.78 -16.60
C MET A 19 -4.82 -6.14 -17.21
N ASP A 20 -5.15 -6.15 -18.50
CA ASP A 20 -5.29 -7.37 -19.29
C ASP A 20 -3.91 -7.79 -19.80
N TRP A 21 -3.28 -8.73 -19.10
CA TRP A 21 -1.95 -9.25 -19.46
C TRP A 21 -2.04 -10.42 -20.42
N ASP A 22 -0.98 -10.59 -21.20
CA ASP A 22 -0.74 -11.82 -21.98
C ASP A 22 0.65 -12.35 -21.57
N PRO A 23 0.72 -13.45 -20.81
CA PRO A 23 -0.40 -14.30 -20.39
C PRO A 23 -1.21 -13.71 -19.20
N PRO A 24 -2.50 -14.06 -19.05
CA PRO A 24 -3.38 -13.45 -18.04
C PRO A 24 -2.93 -13.71 -16.59
N GLU A 25 -2.23 -14.80 -16.33
CA GLU A 25 -1.74 -15.20 -15.01
C GLU A 25 -0.51 -14.42 -14.51
N THR A 26 0.01 -13.46 -15.29
CA THR A 26 1.28 -12.76 -15.05
C THR A 26 1.46 -12.29 -13.59
N TRP A 27 0.39 -11.84 -12.93
CA TRP A 27 0.45 -11.31 -11.55
C TRP A 27 -0.29 -12.15 -10.50
N GLU A 28 -0.85 -13.31 -10.87
CA GLU A 28 -1.69 -14.12 -9.96
C GLU A 28 -0.93 -14.53 -8.70
N ARG A 29 0.31 -15.01 -8.83
CA ARG A 29 1.12 -15.44 -7.68
C ARG A 29 1.36 -14.30 -6.68
N GLN A 30 1.56 -13.08 -7.16
CA GLN A 30 1.77 -11.92 -6.30
C GLN A 30 0.45 -11.46 -5.67
N ALA A 31 -0.64 -11.46 -6.43
CA ALA A 31 -1.97 -11.17 -5.91
C ALA A 31 -2.34 -12.16 -4.78
N ASP A 32 -2.05 -13.45 -4.97
CA ASP A 32 -2.30 -14.48 -3.96
C ASP A 32 -1.43 -14.30 -2.71
N PHE A 33 -0.15 -13.95 -2.87
CA PHE A 33 0.70 -13.59 -1.73
C PHE A 33 0.10 -12.43 -0.93
N LEU A 34 -0.29 -11.34 -1.59
CA LEU A 34 -0.83 -10.14 -0.93
C LEU A 34 -2.18 -10.41 -0.24
N ARG A 35 -3.08 -11.16 -0.88
CA ARG A 35 -4.37 -11.55 -0.29
C ARG A 35 -4.20 -12.39 0.98
N ASN A 36 -3.19 -13.26 1.01
CA ASN A 36 -2.93 -14.15 2.14
C ASN A 36 -2.03 -13.54 3.23
N LEU A 37 -1.46 -12.34 3.02
CA LEU A 37 -0.51 -11.75 3.95
C LEU A 37 -1.08 -11.58 5.36
N ALA A 38 -2.31 -11.08 5.49
CA ALA A 38 -2.95 -10.91 6.80
C ALA A 38 -3.14 -12.24 7.54
N ALA A 39 -3.56 -13.28 6.81
CA ALA A 39 -3.71 -14.63 7.37
C ALA A 39 -2.35 -15.20 7.82
N ASN A 40 -1.29 -14.97 7.05
CA ASN A 40 0.07 -15.41 7.38
C ASN A 40 0.64 -14.73 8.63
N ILE A 41 0.23 -13.49 8.93
CA ILE A 41 0.59 -12.79 10.18
C ILE A 41 -0.17 -13.39 11.38
N GLY A 42 -1.35 -13.96 11.15
CA GLY A 42 -2.14 -14.70 12.15
C GLY A 42 -2.87 -13.82 13.17
N LYS A 43 -2.71 -12.48 13.10
CA LYS A 43 -3.42 -11.50 13.92
C LYS A 43 -3.63 -10.20 13.14
N THR A 44 -4.76 -9.55 13.35
CA THR A 44 -5.04 -8.23 12.79
C THR A 44 -4.36 -7.16 13.65
N PRO A 45 -3.47 -6.32 13.08
CA PRO A 45 -2.90 -5.19 13.79
C PRO A 45 -3.94 -4.07 13.97
N GLU A 46 -3.81 -3.28 15.02
CA GLU A 46 -4.62 -2.06 15.22
C GLU A 46 -4.21 -0.94 14.25
N ALA A 47 -2.98 -0.98 13.76
CA ALA A 47 -2.38 0.00 12.86
C ALA A 47 -1.30 -0.63 11.98
N ILE A 48 -1.17 -0.16 10.74
CA ILE A 48 -0.10 -0.55 9.82
C ILE A 48 0.72 0.71 9.52
N LEU A 49 2.03 0.65 9.77
CA LEU A 49 2.98 1.66 9.29
C LEU A 49 3.54 1.21 7.95
N ILE A 50 3.22 1.93 6.88
CA ILE A 50 3.74 1.68 5.53
C ILE A 50 4.85 2.67 5.24
N VAL A 51 6.01 2.16 4.82
CA VAL A 51 7.13 2.96 4.32
C VAL A 51 7.20 2.73 2.81
N SER A 52 6.94 3.78 2.03
CA SER A 52 6.91 3.69 0.57
C SER A 52 8.25 4.08 -0.03
N ALA A 53 8.75 3.29 -0.98
CA ALA A 53 9.94 3.64 -1.77
C ALA A 53 9.66 4.74 -2.81
N HIS A 54 8.39 5.02 -3.11
CA HIS A 54 7.96 6.02 -4.09
C HIS A 54 7.67 7.39 -3.44
N TRP A 55 7.74 7.47 -2.11
CA TRP A 55 7.59 8.72 -1.37
C TRP A 55 8.96 9.29 -1.04
N GLU A 56 9.51 10.08 -1.96
CA GLU A 56 10.82 10.70 -1.83
C GLU A 56 10.71 12.15 -1.36
N GLU A 57 11.30 12.46 -0.22
CA GLU A 57 11.32 13.78 0.37
C GLU A 57 12.71 14.10 0.92
N SER A 58 13.03 15.39 1.02
CA SER A 58 14.32 15.86 1.57
C SER A 58 14.52 15.51 3.05
N HIS A 59 13.43 15.23 3.76
CA HIS A 59 13.38 14.83 5.16
C HIS A 59 12.33 13.72 5.32
N VAL A 60 12.37 12.98 6.43
CA VAL A 60 11.32 12.00 6.74
C VAL A 60 10.00 12.73 6.95
N THR A 61 8.99 12.38 6.16
CA THR A 61 7.64 12.93 6.25
C THR A 61 6.64 11.83 6.56
N ILE A 62 5.52 12.21 7.19
CA ILE A 62 4.39 11.31 7.44
C ILE A 62 3.14 11.84 6.76
N GLN A 63 2.35 10.94 6.18
CA GLN A 63 1.03 11.28 5.65
C GLN A 63 0.07 11.50 6.83
N ASN A 64 -0.46 12.72 6.96
CA ASN A 64 -1.32 13.13 8.07
C ASN A 64 -2.63 13.76 7.59
N ASN A 65 -3.44 12.98 6.86
CA ASN A 65 -4.73 13.40 6.32
C ASN A 65 -5.79 12.34 6.68
N ILE A 66 -6.96 12.77 7.17
CA ILE A 66 -8.10 11.91 7.51
C ILE A 66 -8.64 11.18 6.29
N SER A 67 -8.60 11.83 5.11
CA SER A 67 -9.06 11.25 3.85
C SER A 67 -8.04 11.60 2.76
N PRO A 68 -6.92 10.85 2.67
CA PRO A 68 -5.92 11.10 1.66
C PRO A 68 -6.47 10.73 0.27
N ASN A 69 -6.20 11.59 -0.71
CA ASN A 69 -6.52 11.31 -2.10
C ASN A 69 -5.63 10.19 -2.64
N LEU A 70 -6.16 9.39 -3.55
CA LEU A 70 -5.37 8.43 -4.30
C LEU A 70 -4.45 9.18 -5.29
N PHE A 71 -3.16 8.87 -5.25
CA PHE A 71 -2.16 9.40 -6.15
C PHE A 71 -1.67 8.30 -7.09
N PHE A 72 -1.69 8.55 -8.40
CA PHE A 72 -1.20 7.63 -9.42
C PHE A 72 0.21 8.07 -9.85
N ASP A 73 1.22 7.35 -9.37
CA ASP A 73 2.64 7.58 -9.62
C ASP A 73 3.18 6.74 -10.78
N TYR A 74 2.33 6.43 -11.76
CA TYR A 74 2.66 5.67 -12.96
C TYR A 74 1.99 6.27 -14.20
N TYR A 75 2.60 6.06 -15.37
CA TYR A 75 2.17 6.68 -16.63
C TYR A 75 2.22 5.69 -17.80
N GLY A 76 1.48 6.01 -18.88
CA GLY A 76 1.51 5.22 -20.12
C GLY A 76 0.62 3.98 -20.14
N PHE A 77 -0.29 3.85 -19.16
CA PHE A 77 -1.23 2.74 -19.07
C PHE A 77 -2.62 3.11 -19.63
N PRO A 78 -3.51 2.13 -19.88
CA PRO A 78 -4.89 2.37 -20.31
C PRO A 78 -5.67 3.29 -19.36
N GLU A 79 -6.62 4.06 -19.91
CA GLU A 79 -7.37 5.07 -19.15
C GLU A 79 -8.10 4.51 -17.92
N HIS A 80 -8.61 3.27 -18.00
CA HIS A 80 -9.38 2.68 -16.91
C HIS A 80 -8.57 2.46 -15.63
N THR A 81 -7.23 2.35 -15.73
CA THR A 81 -6.38 2.17 -14.55
C THR A 81 -6.29 3.44 -13.70
N TYR A 82 -6.56 4.59 -14.29
CA TYR A 82 -6.59 5.89 -13.60
C TYR A 82 -7.97 6.22 -13.00
N LYS A 83 -8.95 5.33 -13.17
CA LYS A 83 -10.30 5.45 -12.62
C LYS A 83 -10.51 4.59 -11.37
N LEU A 84 -9.43 4.01 -10.84
CA LEU A 84 -9.47 3.26 -9.60
C LEU A 84 -9.80 4.21 -8.45
N GLU A 85 -10.68 3.77 -7.57
CA GLU A 85 -11.03 4.51 -6.36
C GLU A 85 -10.60 3.71 -5.14
N TYR A 86 -9.88 4.38 -4.25
CA TYR A 86 -9.54 3.86 -2.93
C TYR A 86 -9.70 4.99 -1.94
N ASN A 87 -10.55 4.78 -0.93
CA ASN A 87 -10.90 5.76 0.09
C ASN A 87 -10.28 5.36 1.44
N PRO A 88 -8.95 5.50 1.60
CA PRO A 88 -8.29 5.22 2.87
C PRO A 88 -8.81 6.16 3.98
N SER A 89 -8.87 5.63 5.20
CA SER A 89 -9.15 6.42 6.40
C SER A 89 -7.84 6.65 7.16
N GLY A 90 -7.45 7.90 7.31
CA GLY A 90 -6.29 8.28 8.12
C GLY A 90 -6.65 8.49 9.60
N ASP A 91 -5.64 8.36 10.46
CA ASP A 91 -5.75 8.55 11.91
C ASP A 91 -4.73 9.60 12.37
N LEU A 92 -5.22 10.79 12.74
CA LEU A 92 -4.39 11.92 13.17
C LEU A 92 -3.72 11.69 14.53
N ASN A 93 -4.33 10.88 15.40
CA ASN A 93 -3.73 10.58 16.70
C ASN A 93 -2.59 9.57 16.54
N LEU A 94 -2.80 8.57 15.69
CA LEU A 94 -1.77 7.60 15.35
C LEU A 94 -0.58 8.27 14.64
N SER A 95 -0.82 9.14 13.66
CA SER A 95 0.26 9.85 12.96
C SER A 95 1.06 10.73 13.92
N ALA A 96 0.40 11.50 14.81
CA ALA A 96 1.07 12.32 15.82
C ALA A 96 1.89 11.47 16.79
N LYS A 97 1.37 10.30 17.20
CA LYS A 97 2.10 9.35 18.03
C LYS A 97 3.37 8.86 17.32
N VAL A 98 3.29 8.50 16.04
CA VAL A 98 4.45 8.04 15.25
C VAL A 98 5.51 9.14 15.12
N VAL A 99 5.12 10.40 14.89
CA VAL A 99 6.06 11.54 14.82
C VAL A 99 6.81 11.77 16.14
N SER A 100 6.20 11.40 17.28
CA SER A 100 6.77 11.59 18.61
C SER A 100 7.72 10.47 19.08
N LEU A 101 7.85 9.39 18.30
CA LEU A 101 8.75 8.25 18.61
C LEU A 101 10.19 8.56 18.23
#